data_AF-A0A2T3WCT2-F1
#
_entry.id   AF-A0A2T3WCT2-F1
#
_cell.length_a   1.000
_cell.length_b   1.000
_cell.length_c   1.000
_cell.angle_alpha   90.00
_cell.angle_beta   90.00
_cell.angle_gamma   90.00
#
_symmetry.space_group_name_H-M   'P 1'
#
loop_
_entity.id
_entity.type
_entity.pdbx_description
1 polymer ?
#
loop_
_entity_poly.entity_id
_entity_poly.type
_entity_poly.pdbx_seq_one_letter_code
_entity_poly.pdbx_strand_id
1 'polypeptide(L)'
;MWRVLGWLLCLTLFALAAALGLLTLGLLASISGGGPLWLRSLGALVLPLAQGAGVTHWGGVAQALALMGLTSTLAAAAAYVKPRL
;
A
#
# COMPACT_ATOMS: atom_id res chain seq x y z
N MET A 1 8.82 25.28 13.54
CA MET A 1 8.61 23.88 13.95
C MET A 1 7.44 23.20 13.25
N TRP A 2 6.23 23.78 13.20
CA TRP A 2 5.05 23.17 12.56
C TRP A 2 5.23 22.75 11.08
N ARG A 3 6.01 23.49 10.29
CA ARG A 3 6.30 23.17 8.89
C ARG A 3 7.08 21.86 8.72
N VAL A 4 8.03 21.59 9.62
CA VAL A 4 8.86 20.37 9.60
C VAL A 4 7.99 19.16 9.93
N LEU A 5 7.07 19.29 10.89
CA LEU A 5 6.14 18.22 11.26
C LEU A 5 5.17 17.88 10.11
N GLY A 6 4.68 18.88 9.38
CA GLY A 6 3.85 18.67 8.18
C GLY A 6 4.60 17.94 7.05
N TRP A 7 5.87 18.28 6.82
CA TRP A 7 6.71 17.57 5.86
C TRP A 7 7.02 16.13 6.27
N LEU A 8 7.31 15.89 7.55
CA LEU A 8 7.52 14.56 8.12
C LEU A 8 6.30 13.68 7.93
N LEU A 9 5.10 14.21 8.23
CA LEU A 9 3.84 13.49 8.04
C LEU A 9 3.55 13.21 6.56
N CYS A 10 3.85 14.17 5.67
CA CYS A 10 3.68 13.97 4.23
C CYS A 10 4.62 12.89 3.69
N LEU A 11 5.88 12.88 4.13
CA LEU A 11 6.87 11.86 3.75
C LEU A 11 6.46 10.47 4.25
N THR A 12 5.99 10.35 5.49
CA THR A 12 5.54 9.05 6.02
C THR A 12 4.29 8.55 5.30
N LEU A 13 3.30 9.40 5.03
CA LEU A 13 2.11 9.02 4.25
C LEU A 13 2.47 8.60 2.82
N PHE A 14 3.40 9.32 2.17
CA PHE A 14 3.88 8.97 0.84
C PHE A 14 4.64 7.64 0.83
N ALA A 15 5.53 7.41 1.80
CA ALA A 15 6.25 6.15 1.94
C ALA A 15 5.29 4.98 2.18
N LEU A 16 4.26 5.19 3.00
CA LEU A 16 3.25 4.17 3.27
C LEU A 16 2.40 3.86 2.02
N ALA A 17 2.02 4.88 1.25
CA ALA A 17 1.33 4.70 -0.03
C ALA A 17 2.20 3.94 -1.05
N ALA A 18 3.50 4.26 -1.14
CA ALA A 18 4.43 3.55 -2.02
C ALA A 18 4.57 2.06 -1.60
N ALA A 19 4.64 1.79 -0.29
CA ALA A 19 4.70 0.43 0.23
C ALA A 19 3.41 -0.37 -0.08
N LEU A 20 2.24 0.24 0.11
CA LEU A 20 0.95 -0.38 -0.25
C LEU A 20 0.84 -0.62 -1.76
N GLY A 21 1.34 0.30 -2.58
CA GLY A 21 1.43 0.13 -4.04
C GLY A 21 2.31 -1.05 -4.43
N LEU A 22 3.48 -1.20 -3.83
CA LEU A 22 4.38 -2.35 -4.04
C LEU A 22 3.74 -3.67 -3.63
N LEU A 23 3.05 -3.72 -2.49
CA LEU A 23 2.31 -4.91 -2.03
C LEU A 23 1.18 -5.26 -3.01
N THR A 24 0.46 -4.25 -3.52
CA THR A 24 -0.59 -4.45 -4.54
C THR A 24 -0.02 -5.05 -5.82
N LEU A 25 1.08 -4.49 -6.33
CA LEU A 25 1.77 -5.01 -7.52
C LEU A 25 2.30 -6.43 -7.29
N GLY A 26 2.85 -6.70 -6.09
CA GLY A 26 3.35 -8.01 -5.73
C GLY A 26 2.25 -9.07 -5.65
N LEU A 27 1.09 -8.70 -5.09
CA LEU A 27 -0.07 -9.58 -5.03
C LEU A 27 -0.65 -9.84 -6.43
N LEU A 28 -0.72 -8.82 -7.28
CA LEU A 28 -1.14 -8.97 -8.67
C LEU A 28 -0.16 -9.84 -9.48
N ALA A 29 1.15 -9.70 -9.23
CA ALA A 29 2.20 -10.54 -9.82
C ALA A 29 2.11 -12.01 -9.36
N SER A 30 1.71 -12.24 -8.10
CA SER A 30 1.46 -13.59 -7.59
C SER A 30 0.23 -14.23 -8.24
N ILE A 31 -0.86 -13.47 -8.42
CA ILE A 31 -2.09 -13.96 -9.08
C ILE A 31 -1.87 -14.23 -10.58
N SER A 32 -1.19 -13.33 -11.29
CA SER A 32 -1.11 -13.35 -12.75
C SER A 32 -0.18 -14.42 -13.34
N GLY A 33 0.57 -15.17 -12.54
CA GLY A 33 1.43 -16.23 -13.08
C GLY A 33 2.72 -15.75 -13.78
N GLY A 34 2.76 -14.50 -14.28
CA GLY A 34 3.83 -13.98 -15.14
C GLY A 34 4.76 -12.92 -14.53
N GLY A 35 4.52 -12.46 -13.30
CA GLY A 35 5.34 -11.40 -12.69
C GLY A 35 6.74 -11.86 -12.24
N PRO A 36 7.73 -10.94 -12.19
CA PRO A 36 9.09 -11.27 -11.74
C PRO A 36 9.09 -11.78 -10.29
N LEU A 37 9.99 -12.73 -10.00
CA LEU A 37 10.02 -13.46 -8.72
C LEU A 37 10.12 -12.54 -7.49
N TRP A 38 10.89 -11.45 -7.60
CA TRP A 38 11.08 -10.51 -6.49
C TRP A 38 9.77 -9.77 -6.13
N LEU A 39 8.94 -9.45 -7.12
CA LEU A 39 7.61 -8.87 -6.90
C LEU A 39 6.68 -9.87 -6.22
N ARG A 40 6.77 -11.15 -6.57
CA ARG A 40 5.99 -12.22 -5.93
C ARG A 40 6.38 -12.44 -4.47
N SER A 41 7.67 -12.32 -4.15
CA SER A 41 8.14 -12.34 -2.75
C SER A 41 7.52 -11.22 -1.92
N LEU A 42 7.32 -10.03 -2.51
CA LEU A 42 6.58 -8.95 -1.85
C LEU A 42 5.10 -9.28 -1.69
N GLY A 43 4.48 -9.92 -2.70
CA GLY A 43 3.10 -10.40 -2.62
C GLY A 43 2.86 -11.42 -1.50
N ALA A 44 3.86 -12.23 -1.17
CA ALA A 44 3.77 -13.21 -0.06
C ALA A 44 3.60 -12.55 1.32
N LEU A 45 4.03 -11.28 1.49
CA LEU A 45 3.85 -10.52 2.73
C LEU A 45 2.40 -10.08 2.95
N VAL A 46 1.55 -10.11 1.92
CA VAL A 46 0.15 -9.70 2.08
C VAL A 46 -0.67 -10.74 2.85
N LEU A 47 -0.32 -12.03 2.74
CA LEU A 47 -1.05 -13.09 3.43
C LEU A 47 -0.97 -12.98 4.97
N PRO A 48 0.22 -12.82 5.61
CA PRO A 48 0.29 -12.60 7.05
C PRO A 48 -0.33 -11.26 7.48
N LEU A 49 -0.30 -10.23 6.64
CA LEU A 49 -1.00 -8.96 6.90
C LEU A 49 -2.53 -9.16 6.88
N ALA A 50 -3.05 -9.92 5.91
CA ALA A 50 -4.47 -10.26 5.82
C ALA A 50 -4.92 -11.15 6.98
N GLN A 51 -4.06 -12.05 7.49
CA GLN A 51 -4.28 -12.82 8.72
C GLN A 51 -4.40 -11.90 9.93
N GLY A 52 -3.47 -10.96 10.12
CA GLY A 52 -3.52 -10.00 11.23
C GLY A 52 -4.74 -9.08 11.19
N ALA A 53 -5.25 -8.78 9.99
CA ALA A 53 -6.44 -7.96 9.80
C ALA A 53 -7.77 -8.76 9.75
N GLY A 54 -7.73 -10.10 9.84
CA GLY A 54 -8.93 -10.95 9.82
C GLY A 54 -9.62 -11.07 8.44
N VAL A 55 -8.94 -10.71 7.36
CA VAL A 55 -9.47 -10.60 5.97
C VAL A 55 -9.03 -11.77 5.07
N THR A 56 -8.60 -12.88 5.65
CA THR A 56 -8.16 -14.09 4.92
C THR A 56 -9.24 -14.75 4.09
N HIS A 57 -10.51 -14.51 4.42
CA HIS A 57 -11.66 -15.01 3.68
C HIS A 57 -11.88 -14.29 2.34
N TRP A 58 -11.18 -13.18 2.09
CA TRP A 58 -11.30 -12.41 0.86
C TRP A 58 -10.39 -13.02 -0.22
N GLY A 59 -10.92 -13.25 -1.41
CA GLY A 59 -10.10 -13.68 -2.55
C GLY A 59 -9.03 -12.65 -2.90
N GLY A 60 -7.91 -13.08 -3.48
CA GLY A 60 -6.76 -12.21 -3.76
C GLY A 60 -7.09 -10.95 -4.57
N VAL A 61 -8.05 -11.02 -5.49
CA VAL A 61 -8.53 -9.85 -6.26
C VAL A 61 -9.21 -8.81 -5.36
N ALA A 62 -10.03 -9.24 -4.39
CA ALA A 62 -10.68 -8.33 -3.45
C ALA A 62 -9.66 -7.67 -2.50
N GLN A 63 -8.64 -8.42 -2.08
CA GLN A 63 -7.52 -7.88 -1.30
C GLN A 63 -6.71 -6.84 -2.10
N ALA A 64 -6.45 -7.08 -3.39
CA ALA A 64 -5.79 -6.12 -4.27
C ALA A 64 -6.61 -4.81 -4.41
N LEU A 65 -7.93 -4.92 -4.61
CA LEU A 65 -8.81 -3.76 -4.70
C LEU A 65 -8.87 -2.96 -3.39
N ALA A 66 -8.93 -3.64 -2.24
CA ALA A 66 -8.88 -2.98 -0.94
C ALA A 66 -7.54 -2.24 -0.73
N LEU A 67 -6.42 -2.87 -1.09
CA LEU A 67 -5.09 -2.24 -1.05
C LEU A 67 -4.99 -1.03 -2.01
N MET A 68 -5.56 -1.11 -3.21
CA MET A 68 -5.63 0.03 -4.14
C MET A 68 -6.43 1.18 -3.54
N GLY A 69 -7.59 0.89 -2.96
CA GLY A 69 -8.41 1.89 -2.27
C GLY A 69 -7.66 2.59 -1.15
N LEU A 70 -7.02 1.81 -0.26
CA LEU A 70 -6.19 2.35 0.83
C LEU A 70 -5.00 3.16 0.33
N THR A 71 -4.35 2.71 -0.73
CA THR A 71 -3.23 3.45 -1.34
C THR A 71 -3.70 4.80 -1.86
N SER A 72 -4.86 4.83 -2.53
CA SER A 72 -5.42 6.06 -3.09
C SER A 72 -5.88 7.03 -2.00
N THR A 73 -6.49 6.55 -0.91
CA THR A 73 -6.91 7.41 0.22
C THR A 73 -5.70 7.98 0.94
N LEU A 74 -4.63 7.20 1.12
CA LEU A 74 -3.38 7.69 1.68
C LEU A 74 -2.67 8.69 0.78
N ALA A 75 -2.65 8.45 -0.53
CA ALA A 75 -2.10 9.41 -1.49
C ALA A 75 -2.88 10.73 -1.48
N ALA A 76 -4.22 10.67 -1.41
CA ALA A 76 -5.07 11.83 -1.26
C ALA A 76 -4.84 12.57 0.07
N ALA A 77 -4.68 11.83 1.17
CA ALA A 77 -4.36 12.40 2.48
C ALA A 77 -2.97 13.08 2.48
N ALA A 78 -1.97 12.46 1.85
CA ALA A 78 -0.65 13.07 1.68
C ALA A 78 -0.73 14.36 0.86
N ALA A 79 -1.51 14.36 -0.23
CA ALA A 79 -1.75 15.55 -1.05
C ALA A 79 -2.49 16.66 -0.28
N TYR A 80 -3.42 16.30 0.62
CA TYR A 80 -4.15 17.25 1.46
C TYR A 80 -3.26 17.86 2.54
N VAL A 81 -2.42 17.05 3.17
CA VAL A 81 -1.46 17.48 4.22
C VAL A 81 -0.31 18.30 3.65
N LYS A 82 -0.05 18.20 2.34
CA LYS A 82 1.04 18.89 1.65
C LYS A 82 1.13 20.35 2.12
N PRO A 83 2.19 20.70 2.88
CA PRO A 83 2.29 22.04 3.47
C PRO A 83 2.35 23.06 2.34
N ARG A 84 1.34 23.94 2.32
CA ARG A 84 1.28 25.07 1.38
C ARG A 84 2.42 26.00 1.75
N LEU A 85 3.39 26.11 0.84
CA LEU A 85 4.54 26.99 0.97
C LEU A 85 4.12 28.45 0.82
#